data_AF-A0A349ETE8-F1
#
_entry.id   AF-A0A349ETE8-F1
#
_cell.length_a   1.000
_cell.length_b   1.000
_cell.length_c   1.000
_cell.angle_alpha   90.00
_cell.angle_beta   90.00
_cell.angle_gamma   90.00
#
_symmetry.space_group_name_H-M   'P 1'
#
loop_
_entity.id
_entity.type
_entity.pdbx_description
1 polymer ?
#
loop_
_entity_poly.entity_id
_entity_poly.type
_entity_poly.pdbx_seq_one_letter_code
_entity_poly.pdbx_strand_id
1 'polypeptide(L)'
;HAEEIKELDGWSNKSISSLISAIDASKTRSLERLLFGLGIKEVGSKTAKILAKQYKKLINFYTVSEENYLSIPTIGPVCAKALYDYFHDEKNRQLISRLESYGVNFSYTGADEVDVNSYFYNKTVVLTGSLVKYSRNELTDILEGIGAKVAGSVSKKTDCVIVGSDAGSKLEKAKQLGITIMDEEEALSHLGKIGQ
;
A
#
# COMPACT_ATOMS: atom_id res chain seq x y z
N HIS A 1 -10.35 -28.78 -8.31
CA HIS A 1 -10.46 -28.38 -6.89
C HIS A 1 -11.83 -27.85 -6.48
N ALA A 2 -12.66 -27.25 -7.35
CA ALA A 2 -14.00 -26.79 -6.95
C ALA A 2 -14.95 -27.92 -6.48
N GLU A 3 -14.83 -29.11 -7.09
CA GLU A 3 -15.64 -30.29 -6.75
C GLU A 3 -15.26 -30.89 -5.38
N GLU A 4 -13.97 -30.90 -5.03
CA GLU A 4 -13.45 -31.43 -3.75
C GLU A 4 -13.85 -30.57 -2.55
N ILE A 5 -14.05 -29.26 -2.75
CA ILE A 5 -14.45 -28.32 -1.67
C ILE A 5 -15.96 -28.45 -1.37
N LYS A 6 -16.77 -28.92 -2.32
CA LYS A 6 -18.21 -29.15 -2.12
C LYS A 6 -18.52 -30.26 -1.12
N GLU A 7 -17.58 -31.18 -0.90
CA GLU A 7 -17.73 -32.30 0.05
C GLU A 7 -17.47 -31.89 1.51
N LEU A 8 -17.00 -30.66 1.76
CA LEU A 8 -16.78 -30.13 3.11
C LEU A 8 -18.09 -29.56 3.69
N ASP A 9 -18.47 -30.06 4.86
CA ASP A 9 -19.69 -29.65 5.56
C ASP A 9 -19.69 -28.13 5.85
N GLY A 10 -20.84 -27.46 5.66
CA GLY A 10 -21.01 -26.02 5.84
C GLY A 10 -20.67 -25.11 4.64
N TRP A 11 -20.29 -25.65 3.47
CA TRP A 11 -19.97 -24.85 2.28
C TRP A 11 -21.13 -24.77 1.29
N SER A 12 -21.66 -23.56 1.07
CA SER A 12 -22.62 -23.31 -0.02
C SER A 12 -21.91 -23.14 -1.36
N ASN A 13 -22.57 -23.48 -2.47
CA ASN A 13 -22.04 -23.24 -3.83
C ASN A 13 -21.59 -21.79 -4.05
N LYS A 14 -22.29 -20.82 -3.45
CA LYS A 14 -21.94 -19.39 -3.51
C LYS A 14 -20.67 -19.06 -2.71
N SER A 15 -20.47 -19.71 -1.57
CA SER A 15 -19.26 -19.54 -0.76
C SER A 15 -18.03 -20.09 -1.48
N ILE A 16 -18.18 -21.23 -2.16
CA ILE A 16 -17.11 -21.84 -2.95
C ILE A 16 -16.73 -20.96 -4.15
N SER A 17 -17.71 -20.44 -4.90
CA SER A 17 -17.43 -19.54 -6.02
C SER A 17 -16.77 -18.24 -5.56
N SER A 18 -17.21 -17.69 -4.42
CA SER A 18 -16.57 -16.52 -3.81
C SER A 18 -15.13 -16.79 -3.40
N LEU A 19 -14.84 -17.97 -2.82
CA LEU A 19 -13.48 -18.36 -2.42
C LEU A 19 -12.56 -18.46 -3.63
N ILE A 20 -12.98 -19.18 -4.67
CA ILE A 20 -12.19 -19.35 -5.90
C ILE A 20 -11.92 -17.98 -6.54
N SER A 21 -12.95 -17.14 -6.64
CA SER A 21 -12.80 -15.79 -7.20
C SER A 21 -11.81 -14.94 -6.39
N ALA A 22 -11.84 -15.05 -5.06
CA ALA A 22 -10.89 -14.35 -4.19
C ALA A 22 -9.45 -14.87 -4.36
N ILE A 23 -9.26 -16.18 -4.52
CA ILE A 23 -7.95 -16.79 -4.80
C ILE A 23 -7.40 -16.27 -6.12
N ASP A 24 -8.18 -16.29 -7.19
CA ASP A 24 -7.71 -15.82 -8.50
C ASP A 24 -7.41 -14.32 -8.48
N ALA A 25 -8.26 -13.51 -7.82
CA ALA A 25 -8.01 -12.09 -7.63
C ALA A 25 -6.80 -11.79 -6.72
N SER A 26 -6.38 -12.74 -5.89
CA SER A 26 -5.19 -12.58 -5.02
C SER A 26 -3.88 -12.70 -5.80
N LYS A 27 -3.86 -13.48 -6.89
CA LYS A 27 -2.67 -13.73 -7.71
C LYS A 27 -2.11 -12.47 -8.35
N THR A 28 -2.95 -11.47 -8.64
CA THR A 28 -2.54 -10.22 -9.29
C THR A 28 -2.16 -9.11 -8.30
N ARG A 29 -2.22 -9.37 -6.99
CA ARG A 29 -1.92 -8.35 -5.98
C ARG A 29 -0.43 -7.99 -6.00
N SER A 30 -0.14 -6.74 -5.62
CA SER A 30 1.23 -6.21 -5.58
C SER A 30 2.11 -6.94 -4.54
N LEU A 31 3.43 -6.92 -4.78
CA LEU A 31 4.44 -7.62 -3.99
C LEU A 31 4.34 -7.40 -2.46
N GLU A 32 3.98 -6.21 -1.97
CA GLU A 32 3.86 -5.96 -0.53
C GLU A 32 2.77 -6.82 0.13
N ARG A 33 1.71 -7.17 -0.62
CA ARG A 33 0.65 -8.06 -0.12
C ARG A 33 1.15 -9.50 -0.02
N LEU A 34 1.96 -9.92 -1.00
CA LEU A 34 2.62 -11.21 -0.96
C LEU A 34 3.59 -11.30 0.21
N LEU A 35 4.49 -10.32 0.37
CA LEU A 35 5.47 -10.30 1.49
C LEU A 35 4.79 -10.37 2.86
N PHE A 36 3.68 -9.64 3.04
CA PHE A 36 2.90 -9.72 4.27
C PHE A 36 2.21 -11.10 4.43
N GLY A 37 1.68 -11.67 3.34
CA GLY A 37 1.03 -12.98 3.32
C GLY A 37 1.96 -14.17 3.55
N LEU A 38 3.26 -14.03 3.25
CA LEU A 38 4.28 -15.06 3.54
C LEU A 38 4.53 -15.24 5.05
N GLY A 39 4.09 -14.30 5.89
CA GLY A 39 4.21 -14.44 7.35
C GLY A 39 5.65 -14.40 7.87
N ILE A 40 6.53 -13.66 7.19
CA ILE A 40 7.92 -13.49 7.62
C ILE A 40 7.94 -12.80 8.99
N LYS A 41 8.67 -13.38 9.94
CA LYS A 41 8.74 -12.88 11.32
C LYS A 41 9.20 -11.41 11.34
N GLU A 42 8.57 -10.59 12.17
CA GLU A 42 8.80 -9.13 12.29
C GLU A 42 8.46 -8.30 11.03
N VAL A 43 7.93 -8.91 9.96
CA VAL A 43 7.55 -8.18 8.73
C VAL A 43 6.05 -7.89 8.75
N GLY A 44 5.71 -6.70 9.25
CA GLY A 44 4.34 -6.17 9.16
C GLY A 44 4.03 -5.53 7.80
N SER A 45 2.75 -5.18 7.58
CA SER A 45 2.26 -4.53 6.34
C SER A 45 3.07 -3.29 5.93
N LYS A 46 3.47 -2.44 6.88
CA LYS A 46 4.30 -1.25 6.60
C LYS A 46 5.70 -1.64 6.12
N THR A 47 6.37 -2.57 6.82
CA THR A 47 7.69 -3.08 6.45
C THR A 47 7.66 -3.76 5.09
N ALA A 48 6.63 -4.56 4.82
CA ALA A 48 6.41 -5.19 3.52
C ALA A 48 6.27 -4.17 2.38
N LYS A 49 5.53 -3.06 2.60
CA LYS A 49 5.40 -1.96 1.61
C LYS A 49 6.75 -1.30 1.32
N ILE A 50 7.54 -1.01 2.36
CA ILE A 50 8.88 -0.41 2.21
C ILE A 50 9.81 -1.34 1.44
N LEU A 51 9.86 -2.62 1.82
CA LEU A 51 10.69 -3.64 1.17
C LEU A 51 10.30 -3.84 -0.29
N ALA A 52 9.00 -3.98 -0.58
CA ALA A 52 8.50 -4.13 -1.95
C ALA A 52 8.85 -2.91 -2.81
N LYS A 53 8.70 -1.70 -2.26
CA LYS A 53 9.07 -0.46 -2.95
C LYS A 53 10.58 -0.36 -3.18
N GLN A 54 11.42 -0.83 -2.26
CA GLN A 54 12.87 -0.77 -2.42
C GLN A 54 13.39 -1.79 -3.44
N TYR A 55 12.94 -3.05 -3.33
CA TYR A 55 13.50 -4.15 -4.11
C TYR A 55 12.70 -4.49 -5.37
N LYS A 56 11.47 -3.97 -5.55
CA LYS A 56 10.60 -4.09 -6.73
C LYS A 56 10.13 -5.49 -7.13
N LYS A 57 10.97 -6.50 -7.00
CA LYS A 57 10.69 -7.88 -7.39
C LYS A 57 11.12 -8.82 -6.29
N LEU A 58 10.35 -9.87 -6.06
CA LEU A 58 10.65 -10.86 -5.03
C LEU A 58 12.02 -11.52 -5.25
N ILE A 59 12.40 -11.82 -6.50
CA ILE A 59 13.68 -12.45 -6.83
C ILE A 59 14.88 -11.66 -6.29
N ASN A 60 14.76 -10.34 -6.18
CA ASN A 60 15.85 -9.50 -5.71
C ASN A 60 16.19 -9.77 -4.24
N PHE A 61 15.24 -10.26 -3.43
CA PHE A 61 15.46 -10.60 -2.03
C PHE A 61 16.44 -11.75 -1.83
N TYR A 62 16.64 -12.62 -2.83
CA TYR A 62 17.58 -13.74 -2.74
C TYR A 62 19.05 -13.32 -2.72
N THR A 63 19.37 -12.10 -3.16
CA THR A 63 20.74 -11.60 -3.24
C THR A 63 21.03 -10.48 -2.23
N VAL A 64 20.05 -10.08 -1.43
CA VAL A 64 20.21 -9.04 -0.41
C VAL A 64 20.92 -9.60 0.81
N SER A 65 21.99 -8.93 1.24
CA SER A 65 22.67 -9.22 2.50
C SER A 65 21.88 -8.71 3.71
N GLU A 66 22.11 -9.30 4.87
CA GLU A 66 21.53 -8.83 6.14
C GLU A 66 21.83 -7.34 6.39
N GLU A 67 23.05 -6.89 6.08
CA GLU A 67 23.48 -5.49 6.23
C GLU A 67 22.64 -4.53 5.38
N ASN A 68 22.28 -4.93 4.16
CA ASN A 68 21.43 -4.11 3.28
C ASN A 68 20.01 -3.99 3.85
N TYR A 69 19.47 -5.02 4.50
CA TYR A 69 18.20 -4.90 5.21
C TYR A 69 18.32 -3.96 6.42
N LEU A 70 19.42 -4.05 7.16
CA LEU A 70 19.66 -3.21 8.35
C LEU A 70 19.83 -1.72 8.01
N SER A 71 20.28 -1.38 6.80
CA SER A 71 20.36 0.01 6.34
C SER A 71 19.01 0.71 6.18
N ILE A 72 17.90 -0.04 6.18
CA ILE A 72 16.56 0.51 6.04
C ILE A 72 16.12 1.09 7.40
N PRO A 73 15.77 2.39 7.51
CA PRO A 73 15.54 3.07 8.79
C PRO A 73 14.50 2.44 9.73
N THR A 74 13.60 1.62 9.20
CA THR A 74 12.53 0.96 9.96
C THR A 74 12.83 -0.50 10.30
N ILE A 75 13.98 -1.03 9.89
CA ILE A 75 14.34 -2.44 10.04
C ILE A 75 15.46 -2.57 11.08
N GLY A 76 15.14 -3.21 12.20
CA GLY A 76 16.14 -3.57 13.21
C GLY A 76 16.85 -4.89 12.89
N PRO A 77 17.90 -5.25 13.65
CA PRO A 77 18.71 -6.44 13.41
C PRO A 77 17.91 -7.75 13.43
N VAL A 78 16.90 -7.85 14.30
CA VAL A 78 16.03 -9.04 14.37
C VAL A 78 15.23 -9.24 13.09
N CYS A 79 14.70 -8.16 12.51
CA CYS A 79 13.93 -8.21 11.27
C CYS A 79 14.84 -8.44 10.06
N ALA A 80 16.01 -7.80 10.01
CA ALA A 80 17.01 -8.00 8.96
C ALA A 80 17.44 -9.46 8.87
N LYS A 81 17.79 -10.07 10.01
CA LYS A 81 18.15 -11.48 10.09
C LYS A 81 16.98 -12.38 9.68
N ALA A 82 15.77 -12.12 10.16
CA ALA A 82 14.60 -12.91 9.81
C ALA A 82 14.30 -12.89 8.30
N LEU A 83 14.48 -11.74 7.63
CA LEU A 83 14.36 -11.62 6.17
C LEU A 83 15.45 -12.45 5.48
N TYR A 84 16.70 -12.26 5.87
CA TYR A 84 17.82 -12.98 5.29
C TYR A 84 17.64 -14.50 5.40
N ASP A 85 17.38 -15.00 6.62
CA ASP A 85 17.14 -16.41 6.91
C ASP A 85 15.95 -16.96 6.09
N TYR A 86 14.84 -16.20 6.01
CA TYR A 86 13.65 -16.64 5.28
C TYR A 86 13.94 -16.86 3.79
N PHE A 87 14.64 -15.93 3.14
CA PHE A 87 14.96 -16.02 1.70
C PHE A 87 16.15 -16.92 1.39
N HIS A 88 16.90 -17.38 2.39
CA HIS A 88 17.99 -18.36 2.24
C HIS A 88 17.61 -19.77 2.68
N ASP A 89 16.48 -19.95 3.35
CA ASP A 89 15.92 -21.26 3.66
C ASP A 89 15.36 -21.96 2.40
N GLU A 90 15.78 -23.21 2.20
CA GLU A 90 15.42 -23.99 1.02
C GLU A 90 13.92 -24.28 0.94
N LYS A 91 13.25 -24.56 2.07
CA LYS A 91 11.81 -24.86 2.10
C LYS A 91 11.00 -23.64 1.71
N ASN A 92 11.41 -22.46 2.18
CA ASN A 92 10.77 -21.20 1.79
C ASN A 92 10.97 -20.90 0.30
N ARG A 93 12.17 -21.15 -0.24
CA ARG A 93 12.41 -21.03 -1.70
C ARG A 93 11.55 -21.98 -2.51
N GLN A 94 11.36 -23.22 -2.06
CA GLN A 94 10.47 -24.18 -2.72
C GLN A 94 9.01 -23.72 -2.66
N LEU A 95 8.54 -23.18 -1.52
CA LEU A 95 7.21 -22.60 -1.40
C LEU A 95 7.02 -21.44 -2.40
N ILE A 96 7.98 -20.52 -2.46
CA ILE A 96 7.94 -19.38 -3.38
C ILE A 96 7.91 -19.86 -4.83
N SER A 97 8.77 -20.81 -5.22
CA SER A 97 8.77 -21.38 -6.58
C SER A 97 7.43 -22.01 -6.94
N ARG A 98 6.78 -22.69 -5.98
CA ARG A 98 5.43 -23.22 -6.17
C ARG A 98 4.39 -22.11 -6.38
N LEU A 99 4.45 -21.03 -5.62
CA LEU A 99 3.56 -19.87 -5.81
C LEU A 99 3.75 -19.23 -7.20
N GLU A 100 4.99 -19.11 -7.66
CA GLU A 100 5.31 -18.62 -9.01
C GLU A 100 4.68 -19.51 -10.09
N SER A 101 4.77 -20.84 -9.94
CA SER A 101 4.16 -21.79 -10.88
C SER A 101 2.63 -21.68 -10.95
N TYR A 102 1.98 -21.13 -9.93
CA TYR A 102 0.54 -20.87 -9.90
C TYR A 102 0.16 -19.46 -10.40
N GLY A 103 1.12 -18.69 -10.92
CA GLY A 103 0.90 -17.38 -11.52
C GLY A 103 0.73 -16.24 -10.52
N VAL A 104 1.27 -16.38 -9.31
CA VAL A 104 1.28 -15.29 -8.32
C VAL A 104 2.24 -14.19 -8.77
N ASN A 105 1.80 -12.93 -8.70
CA ASN A 105 2.59 -11.77 -9.06
C ASN A 105 3.70 -11.50 -8.03
N PHE A 106 4.93 -11.46 -8.51
CA PHE A 106 6.14 -11.20 -7.71
C PHE A 106 6.70 -9.79 -7.89
N SER A 107 5.98 -8.94 -8.64
CA SER A 107 6.39 -7.56 -8.89
C SER A 107 5.61 -6.59 -8.02
N TYR A 108 6.28 -5.57 -7.53
CA TYR A 108 5.64 -4.40 -6.97
C TYR A 108 4.92 -3.67 -8.09
N THR A 109 3.60 -3.53 -7.95
CA THR A 109 2.74 -2.78 -8.88
C THR A 109 2.18 -1.53 -8.23
N GLY A 110 2.67 -1.17 -7.04
CA GLY A 110 2.37 0.12 -6.44
C GLY A 110 3.05 1.23 -7.25
N ALA A 111 2.46 2.42 -7.23
CA ALA A 111 3.02 3.59 -7.90
C ALA A 111 4.42 3.88 -7.35
N ASP A 112 5.42 3.74 -8.22
CA ASP A 112 6.81 4.09 -7.94
C ASP A 112 7.12 5.55 -8.20
N GLU A 113 6.28 6.20 -8.99
CA GLU A 113 6.42 7.58 -9.32
C GLU A 113 5.71 8.40 -8.26
N VAL A 114 6.52 8.84 -7.31
CA VAL A 114 6.28 10.17 -6.79
C VAL A 114 6.32 11.10 -7.99
N ASP A 115 5.16 11.44 -8.51
CA ASP A 115 5.05 12.38 -9.61
C ASP A 115 5.55 13.73 -9.10
N VAL A 116 6.82 14.04 -9.41
CA VAL A 116 7.46 15.31 -9.02
C VAL A 116 6.78 16.51 -9.67
N ASN A 117 6.00 16.30 -10.74
CA ASN A 117 5.17 17.32 -11.36
C ASN A 117 3.77 17.39 -10.74
N SER A 118 3.43 16.47 -9.83
CA SER A 118 2.17 16.49 -9.12
C SER A 118 2.10 17.73 -8.26
N TYR A 119 0.93 18.37 -8.28
CA TYR A 119 0.64 19.51 -7.43
C TYR A 119 0.88 19.21 -5.94
N PHE A 120 0.72 17.95 -5.52
CA PHE A 120 0.81 17.52 -4.12
C PHE A 120 2.21 17.04 -3.71
N TYR A 121 3.19 17.01 -4.62
CA TYR A 121 4.52 16.53 -4.30
C TYR A 121 5.16 17.35 -3.16
N ASN A 122 5.62 16.65 -2.11
CA ASN A 122 6.23 17.21 -0.90
C ASN A 122 5.36 18.21 -0.11
N LYS A 123 4.06 18.33 -0.45
CA LYS A 123 3.11 19.16 0.29
C LYS A 123 2.49 18.39 1.44
N THR A 124 2.17 19.10 2.52
CA THR A 124 1.43 18.58 3.66
C THR A 124 -0.06 18.82 3.46
N VAL A 125 -0.82 17.74 3.28
CA VAL A 125 -2.26 17.75 2.97
C VAL A 125 -3.06 17.29 4.18
N VAL A 126 -4.15 17.98 4.51
CA VAL A 126 -5.09 17.53 5.55
C VAL A 126 -6.44 17.21 4.92
N LEU A 127 -6.96 16.01 5.20
CA LEU A 127 -8.30 15.60 4.79
C LEU A 127 -9.32 15.91 5.90
N THR A 128 -10.41 16.59 5.57
CA THR A 128 -11.52 16.88 6.49
C THR A 128 -12.87 16.80 5.81
N GLY A 129 -13.93 16.52 6.57
CA GLY A 129 -15.27 16.25 6.05
C GLY A 129 -15.46 14.80 5.57
N SER A 130 -16.65 14.53 5.06
CA SER A 130 -17.07 13.28 4.43
C SER A 130 -16.74 13.35 2.93
N LEU A 131 -15.87 12.44 2.48
CA LEU A 131 -15.50 12.31 1.07
C LEU A 131 -16.53 11.40 0.36
N VAL A 132 -16.92 11.76 -0.85
CA VAL A 132 -18.00 11.10 -1.61
C VAL A 132 -17.42 10.11 -2.63
N LYS A 133 -16.30 10.45 -3.28
CA LYS A 133 -15.72 9.65 -4.37
C LYS A 133 -14.71 8.61 -3.86
N TYR A 134 -13.95 8.93 -2.82
CA TYR A 134 -12.98 8.01 -2.21
C TYR A 134 -13.15 7.91 -0.70
N SER A 135 -12.86 6.75 -0.12
CA SER A 135 -12.69 6.66 1.32
C SER A 135 -11.45 7.45 1.77
N ARG A 136 -11.46 7.91 3.02
CA ARG A 136 -10.32 8.62 3.62
C ARG A 136 -9.01 7.85 3.48
N ASN A 137 -9.06 6.52 3.63
CA ASN A 137 -7.88 5.67 3.53
C ASN A 137 -7.38 5.57 2.08
N GLU A 138 -8.28 5.38 1.12
CA GLU A 138 -7.92 5.33 -0.31
C GLU A 138 -7.29 6.64 -0.78
N LEU A 139 -7.90 7.78 -0.45
CA LEU A 139 -7.33 9.08 -0.83
C LEU A 139 -6.00 9.35 -0.14
N THR A 140 -5.83 8.89 1.10
CA THR A 140 -4.54 8.95 1.80
C THR A 140 -3.48 8.13 1.06
N ASP A 141 -3.79 6.90 0.69
CA ASP A 141 -2.87 6.04 -0.07
C ASP A 141 -2.50 6.65 -1.44
N ILE A 142 -3.46 7.27 -2.14
CA ILE A 142 -3.22 7.95 -3.42
C ILE A 142 -2.28 9.16 -3.22
N LEU A 143 -2.59 10.02 -2.26
CA LEU A 143 -1.80 11.23 -1.96
C LEU A 143 -0.38 10.87 -1.49
N GLU A 144 -0.23 9.87 -0.63
CA GLU A 144 1.08 9.36 -0.22
C GLU A 144 1.82 8.72 -1.40
N GLY A 145 1.10 8.07 -2.31
CA GLY A 145 1.64 7.47 -3.54
C GLY A 145 2.34 8.48 -4.44
N ILE A 146 1.76 9.68 -4.58
CA ILE A 146 2.33 10.80 -5.35
C ILE A 146 3.28 11.70 -4.52
N GLY A 147 3.69 11.24 -3.34
CA GLY A 147 4.69 11.92 -2.51
C GLY A 147 4.18 13.10 -1.68
N ALA A 148 2.88 13.19 -1.43
CA ALA A 148 2.30 14.11 -0.46
C ALA A 148 2.44 13.56 0.97
N LYS A 149 2.40 14.44 1.97
CA LYS A 149 2.40 14.09 3.40
C LYS A 149 1.00 14.32 3.96
N VAL A 150 0.26 13.26 4.28
CA VAL A 150 -1.09 13.41 4.84
C VAL A 150 -1.03 13.59 6.36
N ALA A 151 -1.51 14.73 6.85
CA ALA A 151 -1.54 15.07 8.27
C ALA A 151 -2.97 15.03 8.84
N GLY A 152 -3.10 14.65 10.12
CA GLY A 152 -4.39 14.61 10.81
C GLY A 152 -4.89 15.98 11.30
N SER A 153 -4.02 16.97 11.41
CA SER A 153 -4.30 18.28 12.00
C SER A 153 -3.84 19.43 11.10
N VAL A 154 -4.61 20.52 11.11
CA VAL A 154 -4.25 21.76 10.41
C VAL A 154 -3.26 22.54 11.27
N SER A 155 -2.10 22.84 10.71
CA SER A 155 -1.00 23.58 11.32
C SER A 155 -0.40 24.58 10.34
N LYS A 156 0.52 25.45 10.79
CA LYS A 156 1.26 26.38 9.90
C LYS A 156 2.13 25.67 8.85
N LYS A 157 2.40 24.37 9.01
CA LYS A 157 3.15 23.54 8.06
C LYS A 157 2.23 22.85 7.03
N THR A 158 0.92 23.01 7.17
CA THR A 158 -0.06 22.44 6.24
C THR A 158 -0.13 23.33 5.01
N ASP A 159 0.14 22.77 3.84
CA ASP A 159 0.12 23.48 2.57
C ASP A 159 -1.30 23.55 2.00
N CYS A 160 -2.07 22.48 2.13
CA CYS A 160 -3.47 22.49 1.72
C CYS A 160 -4.39 21.60 2.56
N VAL A 161 -5.69 21.91 2.50
CA VAL A 161 -6.76 21.16 3.13
C VAL A 161 -7.78 20.76 2.08
N ILE A 162 -7.99 19.45 1.93
CA ILE A 162 -9.04 18.90 1.06
C ILE A 162 -10.30 18.77 1.91
N VAL A 163 -11.37 19.41 1.45
CA VAL A 163 -12.65 19.50 2.16
C VAL A 163 -13.74 18.71 1.45
N GLY A 164 -14.30 17.74 2.16
CA GLY A 164 -15.55 17.07 1.79
C GLY A 164 -16.77 17.76 2.39
N SER A 165 -17.94 17.13 2.26
CA SER A 165 -19.17 17.59 2.95
C SER A 165 -18.94 17.63 4.47
N ASP A 166 -19.50 18.63 5.16
CA ASP A 166 -19.35 18.81 6.61
C ASP A 166 -17.90 19.06 7.11
N ALA A 167 -17.13 19.89 6.41
CA ALA A 167 -15.71 20.17 6.71
C ALA A 167 -15.41 20.78 8.10
N GLY A 168 -16.42 21.23 8.85
CA GLY A 168 -16.37 21.56 10.28
C GLY A 168 -15.21 22.48 10.73
N SER A 169 -14.74 22.27 11.95
CA SER A 169 -13.76 23.14 12.63
C SER A 169 -12.35 23.19 12.00
N LYS A 170 -12.01 22.24 11.10
CA LYS A 170 -10.73 22.25 10.38
C LYS A 170 -10.74 23.23 9.21
N LEU A 171 -11.89 23.43 8.56
CA LEU A 171 -12.10 24.44 7.52
C LEU A 171 -11.86 25.84 8.09
N GLU A 172 -12.46 26.15 9.24
CA GLU A 172 -12.33 27.45 9.89
C GLU A 172 -10.87 27.74 10.27
N LYS A 173 -10.18 26.74 10.82
CA LYS A 173 -8.77 26.85 11.16
C LYS A 173 -7.87 27.06 9.93
N ALA A 174 -8.18 26.40 8.81
CA ALA A 174 -7.47 26.62 7.55
C ALA A 174 -7.66 28.04 7.02
N LYS A 175 -8.89 28.57 7.06
CA LYS A 175 -9.21 29.96 6.69
C LYS A 175 -8.46 30.97 7.55
N GLN A 176 -8.44 30.77 8.88
CA GLN A 176 -7.73 31.65 9.82
C GLN A 176 -6.22 31.68 9.59
N LEU A 177 -5.64 30.56 9.16
CA LEU A 177 -4.21 30.43 8.91
C LEU A 177 -3.81 30.80 7.46
N GLY A 178 -4.78 31.15 6.61
CA GLY A 178 -4.53 31.48 5.20
C GLY A 178 -4.03 30.29 4.37
N ILE A 179 -4.38 29.07 4.75
CA ILE A 179 -3.95 27.83 4.09
C ILE A 179 -4.86 27.58 2.88
N THR A 180 -4.32 27.03 1.79
CA THR A 180 -5.09 26.69 0.59
C THR A 180 -6.17 25.66 0.92
N ILE A 181 -7.41 25.96 0.57
CA ILE A 181 -8.57 25.08 0.74
C ILE A 181 -9.01 24.65 -0.65
N MET A 182 -9.19 23.36 -0.85
CA MET A 182 -9.67 22.79 -2.11
C MET A 182 -10.73 21.74 -1.82
N ASP A 183 -11.71 21.60 -2.69
CA ASP A 183 -12.71 20.54 -2.56
C ASP A 183 -12.20 19.19 -3.12
N GLU A 184 -13.00 18.15 -2.95
CA GLU A 184 -12.69 16.81 -3.47
C GLU A 184 -12.57 16.79 -5.01
N GLU A 185 -13.32 17.61 -5.74
CA GLU A 185 -13.27 17.64 -7.21
C GLU A 185 -12.03 18.37 -7.74
N GLU A 186 -11.63 19.47 -7.11
CA GLU A 186 -10.40 20.19 -7.38
C GLU A 186 -9.19 19.30 -7.09
N ALA A 187 -9.19 18.62 -5.95
CA ALA A 187 -8.14 17.66 -5.61
C ALA A 187 -8.04 16.56 -6.67
N LEU A 188 -9.17 16.01 -7.12
CA LEU A 188 -9.20 15.01 -8.18
C LEU A 188 -8.77 15.55 -9.55
N SER A 189 -9.05 16.81 -9.85
CA SER A 189 -8.56 17.46 -11.07
C SER A 189 -7.03 17.60 -11.06
N HIS A 190 -6.45 17.85 -9.89
CA HIS A 190 -4.99 17.82 -9.71
C HIS A 190 -4.40 16.41 -9.78
N LEU A 191 -5.16 15.38 -9.38
CA LEU A 191 -4.77 13.97 -9.51
C LEU A 191 -4.94 13.44 -10.95
N GLY A 192 -5.92 13.94 -11.70
CA GLY A 192 -6.29 13.50 -13.05
C GLY A 192 -5.51 14.14 -14.20
N LYS A 193 -4.55 15.02 -13.92
CA LYS A 193 -3.56 15.47 -14.92
C LYS A 193 -2.37 14.51 -15.09
N ILE A 194 -2.42 13.37 -14.42
CA ILE A 194 -1.43 12.30 -14.54
C ILE A 194 -1.93 11.34 -15.62
N GLY A 195 -1.43 11.49 -16.85
CA GLY A 195 -1.68 10.54 -17.94
C GLY A 195 -2.18 11.12 -19.27
N GLN A 196 -1.45 12.09 -19.84
CA GLN A 196 -1.31 12.16 -21.31
C GLN A 196 0.13 11.83 -21.68
#